data_AF-D9R631-F1
#
_entry.id   AF-D9R631-F1
#
_cell.length_a   1.000
_cell.length_b   1.000
_cell.length_c   1.000
_cell.angle_alpha   90.00
_cell.angle_beta   90.00
_cell.angle_gamma   90.00
#
_symmetry.space_group_name_H-M   'P 1'
#
loop_
_entity.id
_entity.type
_entity.pdbx_description
1 polymer ?
#
loop_
_entity_poly.entity_id
_entity_poly.type
_entity_poly.pdbx_seq_one_letter_code
_entity_poly.pdbx_strand_id
1 'polypeptide(L)'
;MTINELQDHLMKEIKNLTKDMYITDSQGEFTELKGYLQSADAKALSGRGAADADEGMEQPGEKYFPYFVVRLDKVEYRKKEAENANQAHIFVEFSICNSNSDRKGFYTLSAVLEKVIGRFQNDSLLGPFWCERAMAAIFHKEDEFPYCRGELEMFWNLPDIEIGDVS
;
A
#
# COMPACT_ATOMS: atom_id res chain seq x y z
N MET A 1 -12.67 14.90 10.74
CA MET A 1 -12.12 13.96 9.75
C MET A 1 -10.62 14.11 9.71
N THR A 2 -9.87 13.02 9.67
CA THR A 2 -8.40 13.04 9.81
C THR A 2 -7.69 12.29 8.68
N ILE A 3 -6.42 12.59 8.46
CA ILE A 3 -5.60 11.86 7.50
C ILE A 3 -5.46 10.36 7.84
N ASN A 4 -5.51 10.02 9.13
CA ASN A 4 -5.47 8.63 9.57
C ASN A 4 -6.72 7.85 9.12
N GLU A 5 -7.90 8.50 9.08
CA GLU A 5 -9.12 7.88 8.57
C GLU A 5 -9.01 7.58 7.07
N LEU A 6 -8.38 8.46 6.28
CA LEU A 6 -8.09 8.20 4.87
C LEU A 6 -7.20 6.97 4.70
N GLN A 7 -6.13 6.86 5.50
CA GLN A 7 -5.24 5.70 5.45
C GLN A 7 -5.97 4.40 5.82
N ASP A 8 -6.83 4.43 6.86
CA ASP A 8 -7.66 3.30 7.26
C ASP A 8 -8.64 2.88 6.16
N HIS A 9 -9.29 3.85 5.52
CA HIS A 9 -10.20 3.60 4.41
C HIS A 9 -9.46 2.98 3.22
N LEU A 10 -8.28 3.51 2.87
CA LEU A 10 -7.46 2.98 1.79
C LEU A 10 -7.02 1.55 2.07
N MET A 11 -6.58 1.27 3.29
CA MET A 11 -6.19 -0.08 3.69
C MET A 11 -7.35 -1.07 3.55
N LYS A 12 -8.55 -0.71 4.02
CA LYS A 12 -9.74 -1.58 3.91
C LYS A 12 -10.12 -1.80 2.44
N GLU A 13 -10.12 -0.73 1.64
CA GLU A 13 -10.48 -0.81 0.23
C GLU A 13 -9.50 -1.70 -0.54
N ILE A 14 -8.19 -1.52 -0.35
CA ILE A 14 -7.17 -2.31 -1.05
C ILE A 14 -7.22 -3.78 -0.64
N LYS A 15 -7.46 -4.09 0.64
CA LYS A 15 -7.72 -5.48 1.07
C LYS A 15 -8.92 -6.07 0.34
N ASN A 16 -10.02 -5.31 0.24
CA ASN A 16 -11.21 -5.77 -0.44
C ASN A 16 -11.01 -5.96 -1.95
N LEU A 17 -10.20 -5.11 -2.60
CA LEU A 17 -9.89 -5.21 -4.03
C LEU A 17 -9.03 -6.42 -4.36
N THR A 18 -8.15 -6.82 -3.45
CA THR A 18 -7.14 -7.87 -3.68
C THR A 18 -7.51 -9.24 -3.12
N LYS A 19 -8.56 -9.35 -2.29
CA LYS A 19 -8.97 -10.61 -1.63
C LYS A 19 -9.21 -11.79 -2.59
N ASP A 20 -9.70 -11.51 -3.79
CA ASP A 20 -10.05 -12.53 -4.79
C ASP A 20 -8.93 -12.71 -5.86
N MET A 21 -7.78 -12.04 -5.68
CA MET A 21 -6.65 -12.14 -6.60
C MET A 21 -5.76 -13.32 -6.25
N TYR A 22 -5.25 -14.03 -7.26
CA TYR A 22 -4.30 -15.11 -7.06
C TYR A 22 -2.93 -14.55 -6.65
N ILE A 23 -2.68 -14.54 -5.34
CA ILE A 23 -1.44 -14.08 -4.72
C ILE A 23 -0.90 -15.23 -3.87
N THR A 24 0.41 -15.48 -3.94
CA THR A 24 1.06 -16.57 -3.21
C THR A 24 2.13 -16.05 -2.25
N ASP A 25 2.41 -16.84 -1.22
CA ASP A 25 3.60 -16.67 -0.39
C ASP A 25 4.85 -17.27 -1.06
N SER A 26 5.96 -17.30 -0.31
CA SER A 26 7.25 -17.86 -0.73
C SER A 26 7.23 -19.38 -0.97
N GLN A 27 6.28 -20.09 -0.36
CA GLN A 27 6.07 -21.53 -0.54
C GLN A 27 5.18 -21.83 -1.76
N GLY A 28 4.60 -20.80 -2.38
CA GLY A 28 3.70 -20.93 -3.53
C GLY A 28 2.24 -21.19 -3.12
N GLU A 29 1.92 -21.13 -1.83
CA GLU A 29 0.58 -21.32 -1.32
C GLU A 29 -0.24 -20.03 -1.47
N PHE A 30 -1.53 -20.17 -1.76
CA PHE A 30 -2.43 -19.03 -1.90
C PHE A 30 -2.57 -18.29 -0.57
N THR A 31 -2.47 -16.97 -0.61
CA THR A 31 -2.49 -16.13 0.58
C THR A 31 -3.06 -14.74 0.32
N GLU A 32 -3.49 -14.07 1.38
CA GLU A 32 -3.99 -12.69 1.32
C GLU A 32 -2.85 -11.67 1.37
N LEU A 33 -3.08 -10.51 0.75
CA LEU A 33 -2.16 -9.39 0.83
C LEU A 33 -2.31 -8.65 2.16
N LYS A 34 -1.27 -8.68 2.99
CA LYS A 34 -1.28 -8.06 4.32
C LYS A 34 -1.16 -6.54 4.19
N GLY A 35 -1.96 -5.79 4.93
CA GLY A 35 -1.96 -4.31 4.86
C GLY A 35 -1.40 -3.67 6.12
N TYR A 36 -0.50 -2.69 5.94
CA TYR A 36 0.10 -1.91 7.02
C TYR A 36 -0.02 -0.40 6.78
N LEU A 37 0.05 0.39 7.84
CA LEU A 37 0.01 1.86 7.79
C LEU A 37 1.39 2.42 8.12
N GLN A 38 1.85 3.41 7.35
CA GLN A 38 3.14 4.13 7.47
C GLN A 38 4.40 3.29 7.29
N SER A 39 4.52 2.18 8.02
CA SER A 39 5.57 1.21 7.85
C SER A 39 5.07 -0.18 8.22
N ALA A 40 5.52 -1.16 7.45
CA ALA A 40 5.61 -2.52 7.96
C ALA A 40 6.82 -2.58 8.91
N ASP A 41 6.70 -3.28 10.04
CA ASP A 41 7.73 -3.30 11.06
C ASP A 41 9.10 -3.68 10.46
N ALA A 42 10.08 -2.77 10.54
CA ALA A 42 11.39 -2.96 9.94
C ALA A 42 12.12 -4.19 10.51
N LYS A 43 11.84 -4.57 11.78
CA LYS A 43 12.38 -5.81 12.37
C LYS A 43 11.68 -7.06 11.84
N ALA A 44 10.41 -6.94 11.48
CA ALA A 44 9.61 -7.99 10.87
C ALA A 44 9.99 -8.27 9.40
N LEU A 45 10.37 -7.22 8.67
CA LEU A 45 10.72 -7.31 7.24
C LEU A 45 12.20 -7.56 6.96
N SER A 46 13.12 -7.18 7.85
CA SER A 46 14.56 -7.28 7.60
C SER A 46 15.19 -8.64 7.94
N GLY A 47 14.46 -9.56 8.58
CA GLY A 47 15.00 -10.84 9.05
C GLY A 47 16.16 -10.74 10.08
N ARG A 48 16.63 -9.52 10.39
CA ARG A 48 17.81 -9.24 11.24
C ARG A 48 17.54 -9.38 12.75
N GLY A 49 16.47 -10.08 13.12
CA GLY A 49 16.20 -10.51 14.50
C GLY A 49 16.64 -11.93 14.82
N ALA A 50 17.04 -12.72 13.82
CA ALA A 50 17.40 -14.13 14.00
C ALA A 50 18.92 -14.34 13.93
N ALA A 51 19.65 -13.77 14.89
CA ALA A 51 21.01 -14.22 15.16
C ALA A 51 21.03 -15.47 16.08
N ASP A 52 19.88 -15.88 16.64
CA ASP A 52 19.75 -16.99 17.58
C ASP A 52 18.50 -17.87 17.31
N ALA A 53 18.13 -18.12 16.05
CA ALA A 53 17.04 -19.04 15.74
C ALA A 53 17.59 -20.37 15.21
N ASP A 54 17.56 -21.35 16.11
CA ASP A 54 17.68 -22.80 15.94
C ASP A 54 17.17 -23.32 14.58
N GLU A 55 17.89 -24.28 14.02
CA GLU A 55 17.63 -24.91 12.73
C GLU A 55 16.31 -25.70 12.76
N GLY A 56 15.17 -25.04 12.47
CA GLY A 56 13.90 -25.77 12.33
C GLY A 56 12.58 -25.00 12.35
N MET A 57 12.54 -23.67 12.36
CA MET A 57 11.28 -22.91 12.38
C MET A 57 11.17 -21.93 11.20
N GLU A 58 9.94 -21.77 10.71
CA GLU A 58 9.50 -20.84 9.65
C GLU A 58 10.42 -19.62 9.51
N GLN A 59 10.84 -19.31 8.28
CA GLN A 59 11.74 -18.17 8.05
C GLN A 59 11.14 -16.92 8.72
N PRO A 60 11.84 -16.30 9.69
CA PRO A 60 11.30 -15.23 10.52
C PRO A 60 11.06 -14.00 9.63
N GLY A 61 9.88 -13.92 9.05
CA GLY A 61 9.57 -12.97 7.98
C GLY A 61 8.33 -13.34 7.18
N GLU A 62 8.10 -14.63 6.85
CA GLU A 62 7.03 -15.05 5.92
C GLU A 62 5.63 -14.60 6.37
N LYS A 63 5.36 -14.59 7.68
CA LYS A 63 4.09 -14.11 8.22
C LYS A 63 3.77 -12.66 7.89
N TYR A 64 4.75 -11.87 7.43
CA TYR A 64 4.56 -10.47 7.07
C TYR A 64 4.40 -10.23 5.56
N PHE A 65 4.68 -11.23 4.73
CA PHE A 65 4.59 -11.17 3.27
C PHE A 65 3.46 -12.05 2.72
N PRO A 66 3.00 -11.83 1.49
CA PRO A 66 3.15 -10.59 0.73
C PRO A 66 2.33 -9.45 1.38
N TYR A 67 2.66 -8.19 1.05
CA TYR A 67 2.03 -7.05 1.70
C TYR A 67 1.83 -5.82 0.82
N PHE A 68 1.06 -4.87 1.35
CA PHE A 68 1.07 -3.48 0.95
C PHE A 68 1.18 -2.53 2.16
N VAL A 69 1.72 -1.34 1.93
CA VAL A 69 1.85 -0.27 2.94
C VAL A 69 1.22 1.01 2.42
N VAL A 70 0.30 1.60 3.18
CA VAL A 70 -0.24 2.93 2.89
C VAL A 70 0.58 3.97 3.65
N ARG A 71 1.47 4.67 2.95
CA ARG A 71 2.40 5.66 3.50
C ARG A 71 1.94 7.08 3.17
N LEU A 72 1.89 7.92 4.19
CA LEU A 72 1.68 9.35 4.01
C LEU A 72 3.02 10.02 3.76
N ASP A 73 3.16 10.71 2.64
CA ASP A 73 4.38 11.44 2.29
C ASP A 73 4.29 12.92 2.72
N LYS A 74 3.19 13.58 2.36
CA LYS A 74 3.01 15.01 2.63
C LYS A 74 1.53 15.33 2.80
N VAL A 75 1.21 16.30 3.66
CA VAL A 75 -0.11 16.92 3.72
C VAL A 75 0.04 18.43 3.66
N GLU A 76 -0.73 19.05 2.78
CA GLU A 76 -0.79 20.50 2.61
C GLU A 76 -2.22 20.96 2.92
N TYR A 77 -2.36 21.90 3.85
CA TYR A 77 -3.65 22.50 4.18
C TYR A 77 -3.73 23.90 3.59
N ARG A 78 -4.92 24.26 3.07
CA ARG A 78 -5.16 25.57 2.45
C ARG A 78 -4.13 25.93 1.38
N LYS A 79 -3.89 24.99 0.46
CA LYS A 79 -2.95 25.16 -0.63
C LYS A 79 -3.44 26.26 -1.58
N LYS A 80 -2.72 27.38 -1.64
CA LYS A 80 -3.13 28.58 -2.39
C LYS A 80 -3.27 28.31 -3.88
N GLU A 81 -2.40 27.45 -4.40
CA GLU A 81 -2.35 27.06 -5.81
C GLU A 81 -3.48 26.08 -6.21
N ALA A 82 -4.25 25.59 -5.23
CA ALA A 82 -5.36 24.66 -5.41
C ALA A 82 -6.63 25.18 -4.72
N GLU A 83 -6.96 26.46 -4.89
CA GLU A 83 -8.19 27.09 -4.36
C GLU A 83 -8.38 26.94 -2.84
N ASN A 84 -7.28 26.88 -2.07
CA ASN A 84 -7.26 26.59 -0.64
C ASN A 84 -7.72 25.17 -0.26
N ALA A 85 -7.62 24.20 -1.18
CA ALA A 85 -7.88 22.80 -0.89
C ALA A 85 -6.87 22.23 0.13
N ASN A 86 -7.33 21.23 0.87
CA ASN A 86 -6.48 20.39 1.71
C ASN A 86 -6.11 19.14 0.89
N GLN A 87 -4.82 18.85 0.74
CA GLN A 87 -4.32 17.76 -0.10
C GLN A 87 -3.34 16.88 0.66
N ALA A 88 -3.48 15.56 0.48
CA ALA A 88 -2.55 14.56 0.95
C ALA A 88 -1.88 13.86 -0.23
N HIS A 89 -0.57 13.65 -0.09
CA HIS A 89 0.25 12.86 -0.98
C HIS A 89 0.51 11.50 -0.32
N ILE A 90 0.04 10.43 -0.96
CA ILE A 90 0.10 9.07 -0.43
C ILE A 90 0.83 8.18 -1.43
N PHE A 91 1.74 7.36 -0.91
CA PHE A 91 2.29 6.22 -1.63
C PHE A 91 1.67 4.94 -1.08
N VAL A 92 1.30 4.04 -1.98
CA VAL A 92 0.97 2.65 -1.62
C VAL A 92 2.06 1.74 -2.17
N GLU A 93 2.90 1.22 -1.29
CA GLU A 93 3.92 0.23 -1.66
C GLU A 93 3.29 -1.17 -1.67
N PHE A 94 3.71 -2.01 -2.60
CA PHE A 94 3.33 -3.41 -2.74
C PHE A 94 4.57 -4.28 -2.80
N SER A 95 4.58 -5.38 -2.05
CA SER A 95 5.61 -6.42 -2.11
C SER A 95 4.95 -7.76 -2.40
N ILE A 96 5.25 -8.31 -3.58
CA ILE A 96 4.63 -9.51 -4.13
C ILE A 96 5.68 -10.60 -4.31
N CYS A 97 5.34 -11.84 -3.95
CA CYS A 97 6.26 -12.95 -4.08
C CYS A 97 6.56 -13.27 -5.56
N ASN A 98 7.82 -13.60 -5.84
CA ASN A 98 8.35 -13.97 -7.15
C ASN A 98 9.08 -15.32 -7.15
N SER A 99 8.94 -16.13 -6.08
CA SER A 99 9.69 -17.39 -5.91
C SER A 99 9.16 -18.56 -6.73
N ASN A 100 7.95 -18.49 -7.30
CA ASN A 100 7.39 -19.59 -8.10
C ASN A 100 8.26 -19.87 -9.34
N SER A 101 8.28 -21.13 -9.80
CA SER A 101 9.03 -21.59 -10.98
C SER A 101 8.80 -20.74 -12.24
N ASP A 102 7.63 -20.11 -12.31
CA ASP A 102 7.19 -19.28 -13.44
C ASP A 102 7.63 -17.80 -13.34
N ARG A 103 8.20 -17.36 -12.21
CA ARG A 103 8.66 -15.97 -11.95
C ARG A 103 7.64 -14.89 -12.38
N LYS A 104 6.36 -15.13 -12.09
CA LYS A 104 5.23 -14.25 -12.44
C LYS A 104 5.00 -13.12 -11.41
N GLY A 105 5.92 -12.88 -10.47
CA GLY A 105 5.74 -11.88 -9.41
C GLY A 105 5.48 -10.48 -9.96
N PHE A 106 6.22 -10.07 -11.00
CA PHE A 106 5.96 -8.79 -11.70
C PHE A 106 4.60 -8.74 -12.40
N TYR A 107 4.14 -9.86 -12.97
CA TYR A 107 2.81 -9.91 -13.59
C TYR A 107 1.71 -9.71 -12.56
N THR A 108 1.81 -10.40 -11.43
CA THR A 108 0.88 -10.23 -10.30
C THR A 108 0.95 -8.82 -9.71
N LEU A 109 2.15 -8.25 -9.55
CA LEU A 109 2.34 -6.88 -9.09
C LEU A 109 1.66 -5.86 -10.01
N SER A 110 1.88 -5.96 -11.32
CA SER A 110 1.21 -5.09 -12.30
C SER A 110 -0.31 -5.21 -12.22
N ALA A 111 -0.84 -6.43 -12.12
CA ALA A 111 -2.28 -6.65 -12.00
C ALA A 111 -2.86 -6.03 -10.71
N VAL A 112 -2.15 -6.12 -9.58
CA VAL A 112 -2.56 -5.48 -8.32
C VAL A 112 -2.60 -3.97 -8.46
N LEU A 113 -1.54 -3.36 -9.00
CA LEU A 113 -1.47 -1.91 -9.22
C LEU A 113 -2.60 -1.44 -10.15
N GLU A 114 -2.81 -2.11 -11.28
CA GLU A 114 -3.89 -1.79 -12.23
C GLU A 114 -5.28 -1.95 -11.63
N LYS A 115 -5.50 -2.93 -10.74
CA LYS A 115 -6.77 -3.11 -10.03
C LYS A 115 -7.09 -1.90 -9.15
N VAL A 116 -6.09 -1.40 -8.42
CA VAL A 116 -6.24 -0.22 -7.54
C VAL A 116 -6.40 1.05 -8.36
N ILE A 117 -5.59 1.25 -9.40
CA ILE A 117 -5.72 2.38 -10.34
C ILE A 117 -7.11 2.40 -10.96
N GLY A 118 -7.56 1.26 -11.49
CA GLY A 118 -8.86 1.12 -12.12
C GLY A 118 -10.01 1.44 -11.16
N ARG A 119 -9.90 1.07 -9.88
CA ARG A 119 -10.90 1.43 -8.87
C ARG A 119 -11.06 2.94 -8.75
N PHE A 120 -9.96 3.67 -8.56
CA PHE A 120 -9.99 5.09 -8.24
C PHE A 120 -10.05 6.02 -9.47
N GLN A 121 -9.71 5.52 -10.66
CA GLN A 121 -9.99 6.22 -11.91
C GLN A 121 -11.48 6.17 -12.29
N ASN A 122 -12.15 5.03 -12.02
CA ASN A 122 -13.57 4.86 -12.32
C ASN A 122 -14.47 5.53 -11.28
N ASP A 123 -14.16 5.38 -10.00
CA ASP A 123 -14.85 6.05 -8.90
C ASP A 123 -13.79 6.59 -7.92
N SER A 124 -13.63 7.90 -7.93
CA SER A 124 -12.60 8.60 -7.16
C SER A 124 -12.94 8.75 -5.68
N LEU A 125 -14.17 8.42 -5.27
CA LEU A 125 -14.63 8.65 -3.89
C LEU A 125 -14.23 7.51 -2.97
N LEU A 126 -13.81 7.89 -1.75
CA LEU A 126 -13.55 6.96 -0.66
C LEU A 126 -14.04 7.56 0.66
N GLY A 127 -15.33 7.37 0.95
CA GLY A 127 -15.98 8.07 2.05
C GLY A 127 -16.00 9.58 1.79
N PRO A 128 -15.50 10.42 2.71
CA PRO A 128 -15.47 11.88 2.53
C PRO A 128 -14.27 12.38 1.72
N PHE A 129 -13.35 11.49 1.33
CA PHE A 129 -12.14 11.82 0.59
C PHE A 129 -12.35 11.56 -0.90
N TRP A 130 -11.63 12.29 -1.76
CA TRP A 130 -11.62 12.03 -3.19
C TRP A 130 -10.21 12.03 -3.78
N CYS A 131 -9.94 11.02 -4.60
CA CYS A 131 -8.66 10.83 -5.25
C CYS A 131 -8.61 11.60 -6.57
N GLU A 132 -7.47 12.25 -6.84
CA GLU A 132 -7.15 12.72 -8.18
C GLU A 132 -6.97 11.54 -9.13
N ARG A 133 -7.41 11.69 -10.38
CA ARG A 133 -7.24 10.63 -11.39
C ARG A 133 -5.81 10.47 -11.88
N ALA A 134 -4.99 11.49 -11.68
CA ALA A 134 -3.55 11.45 -11.95
C ALA A 134 -2.87 10.56 -10.90
N MET A 135 -2.31 9.44 -11.35
CA MET A 135 -1.61 8.46 -10.53
C MET A 135 -0.38 7.97 -11.28
N ALA A 136 0.65 7.53 -10.57
CA ALA A 136 1.83 6.92 -11.16
C ALA A 136 2.09 5.53 -10.53
N ALA A 137 2.24 4.52 -11.38
CA ALA A 137 2.76 3.21 -10.98
C ALA A 137 4.28 3.20 -11.18
N ILE A 138 5.01 2.93 -10.11
CA ILE A 138 6.47 2.92 -10.08
C ILE A 138 6.90 1.48 -9.81
N PHE A 139 7.70 0.90 -10.70
CA PHE A 139 8.22 -0.45 -10.54
C PHE A 139 9.69 -0.37 -10.12
N HIS A 140 10.03 -0.96 -8.97
CA HIS A 140 11.40 -0.97 -8.50
C HIS A 140 12.16 -2.08 -9.24
N LYS A 141 13.31 -1.73 -9.82
CA LYS A 141 14.17 -2.65 -10.60
C LYS A 141 15.17 -3.41 -9.73
N GLU A 142 15.23 -3.10 -8.44
CA GLU A 142 16.12 -3.77 -7.50
C GLU A 142 15.52 -5.14 -7.15
N ASP A 143 16.19 -6.21 -7.58
CA ASP A 143 15.80 -7.59 -7.30
C ASP A 143 16.12 -7.91 -5.83
N GLU A 144 15.26 -7.52 -4.91
CA GLU A 144 15.23 -8.10 -3.55
C GLU A 144 14.55 -9.46 -3.60
N PHE A 145 15.21 -10.43 -4.26
CA PHE A 145 14.75 -11.81 -4.32
C PHE A 145 14.46 -12.32 -2.88
N PRO A 146 13.28 -12.90 -2.61
CA PRO A 146 12.31 -13.45 -3.57
C PRO A 146 11.10 -12.55 -3.90
N TYR A 147 11.14 -11.23 -3.69
CA TYR A 147 9.97 -10.35 -3.87
C TYR A 147 10.17 -9.28 -4.95
N CYS A 148 9.11 -8.99 -5.69
CA CYS A 148 9.02 -7.81 -6.55
C CYS A 148 8.37 -6.67 -5.77
N ARG A 149 8.87 -5.44 -5.94
CA ARG A 149 8.30 -4.24 -5.32
C ARG A 149 7.83 -3.22 -6.35
N GLY A 150 6.74 -2.55 -6.01
CA GLY A 150 6.26 -1.40 -6.75
C GLY A 150 5.48 -0.48 -5.83
N GLU A 151 5.30 0.76 -6.27
CA GLU A 151 4.58 1.79 -5.55
C GLU A 151 3.51 2.41 -6.45
N LEU A 152 2.40 2.81 -5.84
CA LEU A 152 1.39 3.65 -6.45
C LEU A 152 1.42 5.02 -5.78
N GLU A 153 1.75 6.05 -6.55
CA GLU A 153 1.67 7.45 -6.14
C GLU A 153 0.25 7.97 -6.36
N MET A 154 -0.34 8.57 -5.31
CA MET A 154 -1.72 9.04 -5.30
C MET A 154 -1.85 10.40 -4.61
N PHE A 155 -2.70 11.27 -5.17
CA PHE A 155 -3.03 12.56 -4.59
C PHE A 155 -4.50 12.56 -4.15
N TRP A 156 -4.73 12.95 -2.90
CA TRP A 156 -6.03 12.90 -2.25
C TRP A 156 -6.41 14.27 -1.77
N ASN A 157 -7.66 14.64 -2.00
CA ASN A 157 -8.21 15.84 -1.41
C ASN A 157 -8.97 15.48 -0.14
N LEU A 158 -8.77 16.32 0.87
CA LEU A 158 -9.34 16.18 2.19
C LEU A 158 -10.46 17.20 2.37
N PRO A 159 -11.53 16.85 3.09
CA PRO A 159 -12.57 17.80 3.45
C PRO A 159 -12.00 18.93 4.31
N ASP A 160 -12.71 20.06 4.36
CA ASP A 160 -12.33 21.17 5.22
C ASP A 160 -12.39 20.79 6.70
N ILE A 161 -11.35 21.23 7.43
CA ILE A 161 -11.36 21.17 8.88
C ILE A 161 -12.16 22.38 9.35
N GLU A 162 -13.39 22.13 9.82
CA GLU A 162 -14.19 23.16 10.49
C GLU A 162 -13.39 23.70 11.68
N ILE A 163 -13.19 25.02 11.70
CA ILE A 163 -12.72 25.71 12.90
C ILE A 163 -13.90 25.69 13.85
N GLY A 164 -13.78 24.97 14.97
CA GLY A 164 -14.79 25.01 16.02
C GLY A 164 -15.00 26.46 16.44
N ASP A 165 -16.26 26.90 16.47
CA ASP A 165 -16.63 28.22 16.96
C ASP A 165 -16.08 28.40 18.37
N VAL A 166 -15.08 29.26 18.50
CA VAL A 166 -14.68 29.79 19.80
C VAL A 166 -15.76 30.81 20.16
N SER A 167 -16.80 30.32 20.83
CA SER A 167 -17.83 31.15 21.47
C SER A 167 -17.30 31.84 22.72
#